data_AF-A0A974T8X2-F1
#
_entry.id   AF-A0A974T8X2-F1
#
_cell.length_a   1.000
_cell.length_b   1.000
_cell.length_c   1.000
_cell.angle_alpha   90.00
_cell.angle_beta   90.00
_cell.angle_gamma   90.00
#
_symmetry.space_group_name_H-M   'P 1'
#
loop_
_entity.id
_entity.type
_entity.pdbx_description
1 polymer ?
#
loop_
_entity_poly.entity_id
_entity_poly.type
_entity_poly.pdbx_seq_one_letter_code
_entity_poly.pdbx_strand_id
1 'polypeptide(L)' 'MNRERAIMDDWYPVRLAPRDGTPVILWIEDEEAPPPVPVTVGIWETDDITGLSHWRVFGGHYGPSERHTRINALKQ' A
#
# COMPACT_ATOMS: atom_id res chain seq x y z
N MET A 1 0.94 -25.64 5.83
CA MET A 1 1.55 -24.40 5.32
C MET A 1 0.57 -23.27 5.60
N ASN A 2 0.96 -22.29 6.42
CA ASN A 2 0.03 -21.28 6.94
C ASN A 2 -0.29 -20.26 5.82
N ARG A 3 -1.56 -20.15 5.43
CA ARG A 3 -2.03 -19.28 4.34
C ARG A 3 -1.61 -17.81 4.52
N GLU A 4 -1.49 -17.38 5.77
CA GLU A 4 -1.07 -16.03 6.18
C GLU A 4 0.38 -15.72 5.78
N ARG A 5 1.29 -16.70 5.91
CA ARG A 5 2.69 -16.53 5.48
C ARG A 5 2.83 -16.45 3.96
N ALA A 6 2.03 -17.24 3.24
CA ALA A 6 2.04 -17.21 1.78
C ALA A 6 1.56 -15.84 1.24
N ILE A 7 0.58 -15.22 1.89
CA ILE A 7 0.14 -13.86 1.55
C ILE A 7 1.27 -12.85 1.77
N MET A 8 2.01 -12.92 2.89
CA MET A 8 3.13 -12.00 3.17
C MET A 8 4.24 -12.06 2.11
N ASP A 9 4.53 -13.23 1.56
CA ASP A 9 5.54 -13.39 0.48
C ASP A 9 5.12 -12.70 -0.84
N ASP A 10 3.83 -12.40 -1.01
CA ASP A 10 3.29 -11.74 -2.20
C ASP A 10 3.29 -10.20 -2.12
N TRP A 11 3.70 -9.63 -0.97
CA TRP A 11 3.83 -8.17 -0.81
C TRP A 11 5.27 -7.71 -0.98
N TYR A 12 5.45 -6.52 -1.55
CA TYR A 12 6.76 -5.89 -1.70
C TYR A 12 6.73 -4.42 -1.27
N PRO A 13 7.88 -3.80 -0.94
CA PRO A 13 7.91 -2.40 -0.52
C PRO A 13 7.29 -1.46 -1.57
N VAL A 14 6.38 -0.57 -1.17
CA VAL A 14 5.66 0.33 -2.12
C VAL A 14 6.59 1.15 -3.00
N ARG A 15 7.84 1.40 -2.56
CA ARG A 15 8.85 2.10 -3.36
C ARG A 15 9.19 1.41 -4.69
N LEU A 16 8.92 0.11 -4.82
CA LEU A 16 9.12 -0.67 -6.05
C LEU A 16 7.86 -0.74 -6.92
N ALA A 17 6.74 -0.14 -6.50
CA ALA A 17 5.48 -0.25 -7.22
C ALA A 17 5.49 0.62 -8.49
N PRO A 18 4.74 0.24 -9.54
CA PRO A 18 4.64 1.03 -10.76
C PRO A 18 4.21 2.47 -10.48
N ARG A 19 4.85 3.42 -11.16
CA ARG A 19 4.56 4.87 -11.06
C ARG A 19 3.95 5.42 -12.35
N ASP A 20 3.30 4.54 -13.12
CA ASP A 20 2.73 4.81 -14.43
C ASP A 20 1.21 5.02 -14.40
N GLY A 21 0.63 5.15 -13.20
CA GLY A 21 -0.81 5.27 -12.99
C GLY A 21 -1.53 3.92 -12.93
N THR A 22 -0.82 2.79 -13.04
CA THR A 22 -1.40 1.45 -12.79
C THR A 22 -1.91 1.36 -11.34
N PRO A 23 -3.18 1.00 -11.11
CA PRO A 23 -3.68 0.79 -9.75
C PRO A 23 -2.98 -0.36 -9.05
N VAL A 24 -2.52 -0.11 -7.83
CA VAL A 24 -1.92 -1.13 -6.96
C VAL A 24 -2.74 -1.30 -5.70
N ILE A 25 -2.64 -2.49 -5.13
CA ILE A 25 -3.23 -2.76 -3.83
C ILE A 25 -2.17 -2.45 -2.77
N LEU A 26 -2.53 -1.62 -1.79
CA LEU A 26 -1.66 -1.19 -0.71
C LEU A 26 -2.02 -1.86 0.62
N TRP A 27 -0.98 -2.13 1.41
CA TRP A 27 -1.09 -2.59 2.78
C TRP A 27 -0.15 -1.78 3.68
N ILE A 28 -0.66 -1.36 4.82
CA ILE A 28 0.12 -0.74 5.90
C ILE A 28 0.50 -1.84 6.89
N GLU A 29 1.80 -2.11 7.03
CA GLU A 29 2.32 -3.07 8.01
C GLU A 29 1.96 -2.63 9.42
N ASP A 30 1.07 -3.41 10.05
CA ASP A 30 0.79 -3.40 11.47
C ASP A 30 1.39 -4.68 12.06
N GLU A 31 2.31 -4.52 13.01
CA GLU A 31 3.05 -5.63 13.63
C GLU A 31 2.13 -6.59 14.41
N GLU A 32 0.93 -6.16 14.80
CA GLU A 32 0.02 -6.95 15.64
C GLU A 32 -0.95 -7.83 14.84
N ALA A 33 -1.31 -7.45 13.60
CA ALA A 33 -2.21 -8.23 12.76
C ALA A 33 -2.08 -7.86 11.26
N PRO A 34 -1.52 -8.73 10.39
CA PRO A 34 -1.68 -8.57 8.95
C PRO A 34 -3.18 -8.72 8.60
N PRO A 35 -3.74 -7.85 7.73
CA PRO A 35 -5.16 -7.84 7.48
C PRO A 35 -5.57 -9.07 6.66
N PRO A 36 -6.76 -9.61 6.91
CA PRO A 36 -7.30 -10.75 6.18
C PRO A 36 -7.63 -10.43 4.71
N VAL A 37 -7.69 -9.14 4.35
CA VAL A 37 -7.93 -8.65 2.99
C VAL A 37 -7.13 -7.38 2.74
N PRO A 38 -6.67 -7.15 1.49
CA PRO A 38 -6.06 -5.90 1.10
C PRO A 38 -6.98 -4.71 1.38
N VAL A 39 -6.50 -3.72 2.13
CA VAL A 39 -7.38 -2.72 2.75
C VAL A 39 -7.58 -1.48 1.88
N THR A 40 -6.75 -1.24 0.86
CA THR A 40 -6.83 0.01 0.09
C THR A 40 -6.23 -0.10 -1.31
N VAL A 41 -6.82 0.61 -2.28
CA VAL A 41 -6.26 0.76 -3.64
C VAL A 41 -5.52 2.08 -3.73
N GLY A 42 -4.32 2.08 -4.31
CA GLY A 42 -3.49 3.26 -4.56
C GLY A 42 -3.23 3.48 -6.04
N ILE A 43 -3.23 4.73 -6.49
CA ILE A 43 -2.78 5.14 -7.83
C ILE A 43 -1.69 6.19 -7.67
N TRP A 44 -0.60 6.06 -8.43
CA TRP A 44 0.44 7.09 -8.49
C TRP A 44 -0.04 8.23 -9.40
N GLU A 45 -0.18 9.42 -8.84
CA GLU A 45 -0.60 10.62 -9.57
C GLU A 45 0.47 11.71 -9.45
N THR A 46 0.55 12.58 -10.44
CA THR A 46 1.34 13.82 -10.38
C THR A 46 0.38 14.99 -10.44
N ASP A 47 0.49 15.89 -9.47
CA ASP A 47 -0.32 17.11 -9.45
C ASP A 47 0.20 18.08 -10.52
N ASP A 48 -0.67 18.43 -11.48
CA ASP A 48 -0.28 19.25 -12.64
C ASP A 48 0.06 20.71 -12.27
N ILE A 49 -0.34 21.18 -11.08
CA ILE A 49 -0.11 22.56 -10.63
C ILE A 49 1.24 22.69 -9.93
N THR A 50 1.60 21.70 -9.11
CA THR A 50 2.78 21.70 -8.24
C THR A 50 3.90 20.81 -8.78
N GLY A 51 3.60 19.91 -9.72
CA GLY A 51 4.52 18.89 -10.22
C GLY A 51 4.87 17.81 -9.19
N LEU A 52 4.20 17.78 -8.04
CA LEU A 52 4.47 16.83 -6.98
C LEU A 52 3.73 15.52 -7.21
N SER A 53 4.48 14.43 -7.21
CA SER A 53 3.90 13.09 -7.33
C SER A 53 3.61 12.47 -5.96
N HIS A 54 2.46 11.82 -5.85
CA HIS A 54 2.04 11.16 -4.62
C HIS A 54 1.16 9.94 -4.92
N TRP A 55 1.06 9.04 -3.95
CA TRP A 55 0.07 7.97 -3.98
C TRP A 55 -1.29 8.53 -3.55
N ARG A 56 -2.25 8.51 -4.46
CA ARG A 56 -3.66 8.73 -4.12
C ARG A 56 -4.26 7.43 -3.64
N VAL A 57 -4.79 7.44 -2.43
CA VAL A 57 -5.25 6.25 -1.70
C VAL A 57 -6.79 6.26 -1.63
N PHE A 58 -7.43 5.18 -2.07
CA PHE A 58 -8.88 5.01 -2.14
C PHE A 58 -9.36 3.95 -1.14
N GLY A 59 -10.10 4.38 -0.11
CA GLY A 59 -10.83 3.47 0.79
C GLY A 59 -10.26 3.30 2.20
N GLY A 60 -9.30 4.12 2.65
CA GLY A 60 -8.75 4.02 4.00
C GLY A 60 -9.29 5.08 4.97
N HIS A 61 -10.14 4.70 5.93
CA HIS A 61 -10.27 5.45 7.18
C HIS A 61 -9.08 5.08 8.06
N TYR A 62 -8.00 5.87 8.02
CA TYR A 62 -6.88 5.72 8.94
C TYR A 62 -6.73 7.00 9.76
N GLY A 63 -6.98 6.89 11.06
CA GLY A 63 -6.54 7.90 12.03
C GLY A 63 -5.02 7.85 12.21
N PRO A 64 -4.37 8.96 12.59
CA PRO A 64 -2.92 9.00 12.72
C PRO A 64 -2.47 8.08 13.86
N SER A 65 -1.79 6.97 13.53
CA SER A 65 -1.02 6.21 14.51
C SER A 65 0.46 6.62 14.38
N GLU A 66 1.04 7.10 15.49
CA GLU A 66 2.40 7.65 15.58
C GLU A 66 3.52 6.58 15.53
N ARG A 67 3.34 5.50 14.77
CA ARG A 67 4.36 4.45 14.62
C ARG A 67 4.76 4.29 13.17
N HIS A 68 6.06 4.11 12.95
CA HIS A 68 6.72 3.92 11.66
C HIS A 68 5.90 3.02 10.73
N THR A 69 5.07 3.66 9.91
CA THR A 69 4.11 3.01 9.04
C THR A 69 4.85 2.55 7.80
N ARG A 70 5.09 1.25 7.65
CA ARG A 70 5.63 0.71 6.40
C ARG A 70 4.47 0.43 5.46
N ILE A 71 4.60 0.88 4.21
CA ILE A 71 3.59 0.66 3.17
C ILE A 71 4.16 -0.33 2.15
N ASN A 72 3.41 -1.38 1.88
CA ASN A 72 3.71 -2.44 0.94
C ASN A 72 2.65 -2.47 -0.16
N ALA A 73 3.02 -3.02 -1.32
CA ALA A 73 2.16 -3.21 -2.48
C ALA A 73 2.10 -4.70 -2.87
N LEU A 74 0.95 -5.15 -3.40
CA LEU A 74 0.77 -6.53 -3.84
C LEU A 74 1.45 -6.76 -5.19
N LYS A 75 2.16 -7.88 -5.34
CA LYS A 75 2.64 -8.37 -6.64
C LYS A 75 1.44 -8.63 -7.55
N GLN A 76 1.38 -7.96 -8.70
CA GLN A 76 0.42 -8.27 -9.76
C GLN A 76 0.96 -9.37 -10.67
#